data_AF-A0A1I0QNG6-F1
#
_entry.id   AF-A0A1I0QNG6-F1
#
_cell.length_a   1.000
_cell.length_b   1.000
_cell.length_c   1.000
_cell.angle_alpha   90.00
_cell.angle_beta   90.00
_cell.angle_gamma   90.00
#
_symmetry.space_group_name_H-M   'P 1'
#
loop_
_entity.id
_entity.type
_entity.pdbx_description
1 polymer ?
#
loop_
_entity_poly.entity_id
_entity_poly.type
_entity_poly.pdbx_seq_one_letter_code
_entity_poly.pdbx_strand_id
1 'polypeptide(L)'
;MEDISTTYDVYKTLSEALDPGIGIVEEYKGPLQNESSVMYKIRWNRNIEFVVTGWPRHMWCYVTRDNEKISNAILCHKIDERSLGIMQNMIDEVRSGKYDNKKTLSEKRLDIIRERGLTSYMNDTKWNELIDDISRIVGLPVMYRTLFDEQDPDDYWTIKGDESILPMDKALIEWFRIGCVIRKKKNNGRLIGSDVIEHDVTDDIKNILDKHSISHEYDQEVGSFTIYGYR
;
A
#
# COMPACT_ATOMS: atom_id res chain seq x y z
N MET A 1 -7.53 36.21 0.23
CA MET A 1 -7.15 34.89 0.76
C MET A 1 -5.66 34.94 1.00
N GLU A 2 -5.23 34.80 2.25
CA GLU A 2 -3.81 34.72 2.63
C GLU A 2 -3.17 33.47 2.00
N ASP A 3 -1.89 33.58 1.59
CA ASP A 3 -1.13 32.45 1.05
C ASP A 3 -0.78 31.51 2.22
N ILE A 4 -1.50 30.39 2.30
CA ILE A 4 -1.28 29.36 3.33
C ILE A 4 0.07 28.70 3.01
N SER A 5 1.08 29.10 3.78
CA SER A 5 2.48 28.75 3.51
C SER A 5 2.98 27.62 4.40
N THR A 6 2.34 27.38 5.55
CA THR A 6 2.76 26.38 6.53
C THR A 6 1.65 25.37 6.86
N THR A 7 2.06 24.21 7.39
CA THR A 7 1.15 23.18 7.92
C THR A 7 0.38 23.67 9.15
N TYR A 8 0.95 24.62 9.90
CA TYR A 8 0.26 25.27 11.02
C TYR A 8 -0.84 26.23 10.53
N ASP A 9 -0.61 26.96 9.44
CA ASP A 9 -1.64 27.81 8.84
C ASP A 9 -2.83 26.96 8.37
N VAL A 10 -2.56 25.81 7.74
CA VAL A 10 -3.58 24.80 7.40
C VAL A 10 -4.37 24.38 8.64
N TYR A 11 -3.68 23.94 9.70
CA TYR A 11 -4.31 23.51 10.94
C TYR A 11 -5.24 24.59 11.50
N LYS A 12 -4.76 25.84 11.58
CA LYS A 12 -5.50 26.97 12.12
C LYS A 12 -6.74 27.28 11.26
N THR A 13 -6.57 27.40 9.94
CA THR A 13 -7.68 27.67 9.02
C THR A 13 -8.75 26.59 9.10
N LEU A 14 -8.36 25.31 9.13
CA LEU A 14 -9.33 24.21 9.23
C LEU A 14 -10.03 24.18 10.60
N SER A 15 -9.32 24.49 11.68
CA SER A 15 -9.89 24.59 13.03
C SER A 15 -10.93 25.70 13.17
N GLU A 16 -10.77 26.79 12.42
CA GLU A 16 -11.70 27.92 12.40
C GLU A 16 -12.90 27.68 11.45
N ALA A 17 -12.68 26.96 10.35
CA ALA A 17 -13.67 26.80 9.28
C ALA A 17 -14.56 25.56 9.37
N LEU A 18 -14.07 24.47 9.98
CA LEU A 18 -14.80 23.20 10.06
C LEU A 18 -15.53 23.07 11.40
N ASP A 19 -16.75 22.53 11.37
CA ASP A 19 -17.52 22.17 12.56
C ASP A 19 -17.26 20.69 12.90
N PRO A 20 -16.46 20.38 13.96
CA PRO A 20 -16.24 19.00 14.38
C PRO A 20 -17.45 18.37 15.09
N GLY A 21 -18.47 19.17 15.43
CA GLY A 21 -19.57 18.76 16.30
C GLY A 21 -19.06 18.30 17.66
N ILE A 22 -19.34 17.04 18.02
CA ILE A 22 -18.86 16.41 19.27
C ILE A 22 -17.45 15.81 19.14
N GLY A 23 -16.81 15.92 17.97
CA GLY A 23 -15.47 15.39 17.72
C GLY A 23 -14.41 16.21 18.46
N ILE A 24 -13.33 15.54 18.85
CA ILE A 24 -12.17 16.17 19.49
C ILE A 24 -11.13 16.46 18.41
N VAL A 25 -10.82 17.74 18.19
CA VAL A 25 -9.72 18.16 17.32
C VAL A 25 -8.40 17.85 18.02
N GLU A 26 -7.51 17.09 17.37
CA GLU A 26 -6.18 16.80 17.93
C GLU A 26 -5.28 18.04 17.81
N GLU A 27 -4.59 18.38 18.89
CA GLU A 27 -3.63 19.48 18.90
C GLU A 27 -2.51 19.26 17.87
N TYR A 28 -2.14 20.34 17.20
CA TYR A 28 -1.04 20.34 16.24
C TYR A 28 0.30 20.06 16.94
N LYS A 29 1.00 19.00 16.48
CA LYS A 29 2.29 18.56 17.06
C LYS A 29 3.52 18.90 16.23
N GLY A 30 3.35 19.62 15.10
CA GLY A 30 4.45 19.91 14.17
C GLY A 30 4.90 18.70 13.35
N PRO A 31 5.44 18.89 12.14
CA PRO A 31 6.08 17.81 11.40
C PRO A 31 7.38 17.38 12.09
N LEU A 32 7.58 16.08 12.28
CA LEU A 32 8.93 15.53 12.39
C LEU A 32 9.61 15.68 11.02
N GLN A 33 10.89 16.05 10.96
CA GLN A 33 11.58 16.36 9.70
C GLN A 33 11.41 15.22 8.66
N ASN A 34 11.01 15.59 7.44
CA ASN A 34 10.86 14.73 6.24
C ASN A 34 9.66 13.75 6.19
N GLU A 35 8.63 13.88 7.03
CA GLU A 35 7.41 13.08 6.91
C GLU A 35 6.23 13.87 6.31
N SER A 36 5.37 13.19 5.54
CA SER A 36 4.04 13.71 5.19
C SER A 36 3.25 13.92 6.48
N SER A 37 3.21 15.15 6.97
CA SER A 37 2.65 15.44 8.28
C SER A 37 1.13 15.36 8.28
N VAL A 38 0.58 14.80 9.35
CA VAL A 38 -0.83 15.02 9.70
C VAL A 38 -0.98 16.50 10.04
N MET A 39 -1.74 17.21 9.23
CA MET A 39 -1.96 18.66 9.37
C MET A 39 -3.20 18.96 10.22
N TYR A 40 -4.22 18.11 10.16
CA TYR A 40 -5.46 18.28 10.91
C TYR A 40 -6.10 16.91 11.16
N LYS A 41 -6.62 16.70 12.36
CA LYS A 41 -7.28 15.45 12.73
C LYS A 41 -8.42 15.72 13.70
N ILE A 42 -9.57 15.09 13.46
CA ILE A 42 -10.69 15.05 14.39
C ILE A 42 -10.94 13.59 14.77
N ARG A 43 -11.09 13.31 16.06
CA ARG A 43 -11.38 11.97 16.59
C ARG A 43 -12.78 11.92 17.20
N TRP A 44 -13.52 10.87 16.87
CA TRP A 44 -14.81 10.52 17.50
C TRP A 44 -14.68 9.23 18.32
N ASN A 45 -15.79 8.80 18.90
CA ASN A 45 -15.90 7.47 19.53
C ASN A 45 -15.61 6.35 18.51
N ARG A 46 -15.38 5.12 19.01
CA ARG A 46 -15.08 3.93 18.19
C ARG A 46 -13.85 4.09 17.28
N ASN A 47 -12.89 4.92 17.68
CA ASN A 47 -11.63 5.15 16.96
C ASN A 47 -11.81 5.63 15.51
N ILE A 48 -12.93 6.28 15.17
CA ILE A 48 -13.11 6.90 13.86
C ILE A 48 -12.42 8.27 13.86
N GLU A 49 -11.62 8.53 12.84
CA GLU A 49 -10.89 9.79 12.69
C GLU A 49 -11.07 10.37 11.30
N PHE A 50 -11.32 11.67 11.20
CA PHE A 50 -11.14 12.44 9.97
C PHE A 50 -9.71 12.97 9.98
N VAL A 51 -8.99 12.77 8.89
CA VAL A 51 -7.56 13.09 8.81
C VAL A 51 -7.28 13.89 7.55
N VAL A 52 -6.52 14.97 7.70
CA VAL A 52 -5.91 15.73 6.60
C VAL A 52 -4.39 15.61 6.71
N THR A 53 -3.76 15.09 5.67
CA THR A 53 -2.30 14.85 5.60
C THR A 53 -1.67 15.45 4.36
N GLY A 54 -0.36 15.66 4.38
CA GLY A 54 0.41 16.07 3.21
C GLY A 54 1.02 17.46 3.40
N TRP A 55 0.87 18.31 2.39
CA TRP A 55 1.49 19.63 2.33
C TRP A 55 0.44 20.70 2.00
N PRO A 56 0.66 21.99 2.33
CA PRO A 56 -0.35 23.05 2.11
C PRO A 56 -0.94 23.14 0.68
N ARG A 57 -0.20 22.67 -0.34
CA ARG A 57 -0.63 22.66 -1.75
C ARG A 57 -0.99 21.28 -2.31
N HIS A 58 -0.85 20.23 -1.50
CA HIS A 58 -1.12 18.84 -1.83
C HIS A 58 -1.60 18.12 -0.58
N MET A 59 -2.87 18.30 -0.25
CA MET A 59 -3.50 17.75 0.95
C MET A 59 -4.38 16.56 0.58
N TRP A 60 -4.31 15.48 1.34
CA TRP A 60 -5.27 14.38 1.24
C TRP A 60 -6.16 14.39 2.46
N CYS A 61 -7.47 14.35 2.26
CA CYS A 61 -8.44 14.14 3.32
C CYS A 61 -9.14 12.78 3.18
N TYR A 62 -9.32 12.09 4.31
CA TYR A 62 -9.94 10.77 4.39
C TYR A 62 -10.43 10.48 5.81
N VAL A 63 -11.25 9.44 5.93
CA VAL A 63 -11.70 8.87 7.20
C VAL A 63 -10.96 7.57 7.48
N THR A 64 -10.51 7.41 8.71
CA THR A 64 -9.88 6.18 9.22
C THR A 64 -10.68 5.59 10.37
N ARG A 65 -10.51 4.29 10.61
CA ARG A 65 -10.87 3.62 11.86
C ARG A 65 -9.71 2.72 12.27
N ASP A 66 -9.33 2.78 13.54
CA ASP A 66 -8.18 2.03 14.07
C ASP A 66 -6.88 2.28 13.25
N ASN A 67 -6.70 3.53 12.81
CA ASN A 67 -5.61 4.00 11.93
C ASN A 67 -5.63 3.45 10.48
N GLU A 68 -6.66 2.71 10.08
CA GLU A 68 -6.81 2.21 8.71
C GLU A 68 -7.84 3.04 7.92
N LYS A 69 -7.54 3.34 6.65
CA LYS A 69 -8.45 4.11 5.78
C LYS A 69 -9.73 3.31 5.50
N ILE A 70 -10.88 3.92 5.77
CA ILE A 70 -12.21 3.37 5.49
C ILE A 70 -13.02 4.19 4.48
N SER A 71 -12.48 5.33 4.03
CA SER A 71 -12.96 6.10 2.89
C SER A 71 -11.91 6.18 1.79
N ASN A 72 -12.35 6.60 0.59
CA ASN A 72 -11.41 7.06 -0.43
C ASN A 72 -10.67 8.31 0.09
N ALA A 73 -9.41 8.46 -0.34
CA ALA A 73 -8.65 9.69 -0.13
C ALA A 73 -8.97 10.70 -1.22
N ILE A 74 -9.30 11.93 -0.81
CA ILE A 74 -9.59 13.03 -1.73
C ILE A 74 -8.41 13.99 -1.71
N LEU A 75 -7.85 14.27 -2.88
CA LEU A 75 -6.78 15.26 -3.06
C LEU A 75 -7.38 16.67 -3.14
N CYS A 76 -6.85 17.57 -2.33
CA CYS A 76 -7.17 18.99 -2.31
C CYS A 76 -5.88 19.80 -2.51
N HIS A 77 -5.86 20.65 -3.54
CA HIS A 77 -4.67 21.44 -3.90
C HIS A 77 -4.57 22.77 -3.15
N LYS A 78 -5.65 23.22 -2.50
CA LYS A 78 -5.73 24.46 -1.74
C LYS A 78 -6.92 24.40 -0.80
N ILE A 79 -6.97 25.33 0.16
CA ILE A 79 -8.13 25.56 1.02
C ILE A 79 -8.96 26.68 0.38
N ASP A 80 -10.18 26.34 -0.02
CA ASP A 80 -11.19 27.20 -0.63
C ASP A 80 -12.58 26.67 -0.25
N GLU A 81 -13.65 27.38 -0.64
CA GLU A 81 -15.03 26.99 -0.30
C GLU A 81 -15.37 25.56 -0.76
N ARG A 82 -14.83 25.12 -1.91
CA ARG A 82 -15.08 23.78 -2.43
C ARG A 82 -14.43 22.70 -1.57
N SER A 83 -13.14 22.84 -1.28
CA SER A 83 -12.40 21.88 -0.46
C SER A 83 -12.93 21.85 0.97
N LEU A 84 -13.27 23.01 1.56
CA LEU A 84 -13.93 23.09 2.86
C LEU A 84 -15.28 22.38 2.85
N GLY A 85 -16.10 22.58 1.82
CA GLY A 85 -17.38 21.88 1.67
C GLY A 85 -17.23 20.36 1.57
N ILE A 86 -16.19 19.87 0.87
CA ILE A 86 -15.87 18.43 0.80
C ILE A 86 -15.48 17.91 2.18
N MET A 87 -14.58 18.58 2.88
CA MET A 87 -14.11 18.17 4.21
C MET A 87 -15.26 18.19 5.23
N GLN A 88 -16.09 19.24 5.23
CA GLN A 88 -17.26 19.32 6.10
C GLN A 88 -18.27 18.21 5.79
N ASN A 89 -18.53 17.92 4.51
CA ASN A 89 -19.40 16.81 4.14
C ASN A 89 -18.85 15.46 4.67
N MET A 90 -17.53 15.22 4.60
CA MET A 90 -16.95 14.00 5.17
C MET A 90 -17.12 13.93 6.70
N ILE A 91 -17.03 15.07 7.39
CA ILE A 91 -17.28 15.17 8.84
C ILE A 91 -18.75 14.86 9.15
N ASP A 92 -19.68 15.45 8.39
CA ASP A 92 -21.12 15.22 8.58
C ASP A 92 -21.53 13.77 8.24
N GLU A 93 -20.85 13.14 7.29
CA GLU A 93 -20.97 11.71 7.01
C GLU A 93 -20.50 10.82 8.18
N VAL A 94 -19.42 11.19 8.87
CA VAL A 94 -19.01 10.52 10.12
C VAL A 94 -20.10 10.69 11.18
N ARG A 95 -20.59 11.92 11.38
CA ARG A 95 -21.61 12.23 12.39
C ARG A 95 -22.94 11.52 12.15
N SER A 96 -23.31 11.31 10.89
CA SER A 96 -24.50 10.56 10.49
C SER A 96 -24.35 9.04 10.55
N GLY A 97 -23.16 8.54 10.90
CA GLY A 97 -22.89 7.10 11.06
C GLY A 97 -22.63 6.36 9.74
N LYS A 98 -22.36 7.07 8.63
CA LYS A 98 -22.06 6.45 7.31
C LYS A 98 -20.91 5.42 7.39
N TYR A 99 -19.98 5.65 8.30
CA TYR A 99 -18.74 4.87 8.45
C TYR A 99 -18.80 3.79 9.53
N ASP A 100 -19.87 3.71 10.34
CA ASP A 100 -19.97 2.81 11.50
C ASP A 100 -19.75 1.34 11.13
N ASN A 101 -20.27 0.94 9.98
CA ASN A 101 -20.21 -0.44 9.49
C ASN A 101 -19.17 -0.65 8.37
N LYS A 102 -18.36 0.37 8.06
CA LYS A 102 -17.32 0.24 7.04
C LYS A 102 -16.15 -0.55 7.60
N LYS A 103 -15.87 -1.70 6.97
CA LYS A 103 -14.76 -2.58 7.35
C LYS A 103 -13.41 -1.94 7.04
N THR A 104 -12.46 -2.09 7.95
CA THR A 104 -11.04 -1.80 7.75
C THR A 104 -10.41 -2.83 6.78
N LEU A 105 -9.19 -2.58 6.33
CA LEU A 105 -8.48 -3.52 5.48
C LEU A 105 -8.19 -4.83 6.23
N SER A 106 -7.78 -4.73 7.49
CA SER A 106 -7.55 -5.88 8.37
C SER A 106 -8.80 -6.74 8.56
N GLU A 107 -9.97 -6.12 8.76
CA GLU A 107 -11.24 -6.85 8.88
C GLU A 107 -11.62 -7.56 7.57
N LYS A 108 -11.50 -6.87 6.44
CA LYS A 108 -11.75 -7.47 5.12
C LYS A 108 -10.82 -8.65 4.86
N ARG A 109 -9.54 -8.52 5.21
CA ARG A 109 -8.56 -9.59 5.13
C ARG A 109 -8.97 -10.80 5.97
N LEU A 110 -9.34 -10.57 7.24
CA LEU A 110 -9.79 -11.63 8.15
C LEU A 110 -11.08 -12.31 7.69
N ASP A 111 -11.97 -11.59 7.01
CA ASP A 111 -13.17 -12.20 6.42
C ASP A 111 -12.80 -13.16 5.30
N ILE A 112 -11.94 -12.75 4.36
CA ILE A 112 -11.49 -13.61 3.26
C ILE A 112 -10.78 -14.86 3.79
N ILE A 113 -9.90 -14.69 4.77
CA ILE A 113 -9.19 -15.81 5.42
C ILE A 113 -10.19 -16.81 6.02
N ARG A 114 -11.21 -16.31 6.73
CA ARG A 114 -12.24 -17.15 7.37
C ARG A 114 -13.14 -17.83 6.34
N GLU A 115 -13.60 -17.09 5.34
CA GLU A 115 -14.50 -17.59 4.30
C GLU A 115 -13.83 -18.67 3.45
N ARG A 116 -12.53 -18.52 3.15
CA ARG A 116 -11.74 -19.46 2.35
C ARG A 116 -11.06 -20.55 3.20
N GLY A 117 -11.10 -20.45 4.53
CA GLY A 117 -10.46 -21.41 5.44
C GLY A 117 -8.92 -21.40 5.38
N LEU A 118 -8.33 -20.25 5.07
CA LEU A 118 -6.89 -20.11 4.86
C LEU A 118 -6.11 -20.02 6.18
N THR A 119 -4.87 -20.51 6.17
CA THR A 119 -3.92 -20.36 7.27
C THR A 119 -2.74 -19.50 6.84
N SER A 120 -2.18 -18.68 7.74
CA SER A 120 -0.98 -17.87 7.45
C SER A 120 0.29 -18.73 7.48
N TYR A 121 1.12 -18.62 6.44
CA TYR A 121 2.41 -19.33 6.31
C TYR A 121 3.62 -18.38 6.35
N MET A 122 3.38 -17.07 6.38
CA MET A 122 4.41 -16.04 6.24
C MET A 122 4.13 -14.85 7.15
N ASN A 123 5.17 -14.14 7.57
CA ASN A 123 5.07 -12.93 8.39
C ASN A 123 5.74 -11.73 7.72
N ASP A 124 5.47 -10.54 8.23
CA ASP A 124 5.94 -9.27 7.65
C ASP A 124 7.48 -9.18 7.60
N THR A 125 8.17 -9.71 8.61
CA THR A 125 9.64 -9.71 8.65
C THR A 125 10.22 -10.49 7.47
N LYS A 126 9.78 -11.74 7.30
CA LYS A 126 10.25 -12.59 6.20
C LYS A 126 9.85 -12.04 4.83
N TRP A 127 8.67 -11.42 4.72
CA TRP A 127 8.28 -10.75 3.48
C TRP A 127 9.23 -9.61 3.13
N ASN A 128 9.53 -8.73 4.09
CA ASN A 128 10.44 -7.62 3.86
C ASN A 128 11.86 -8.09 3.53
N GLU A 129 12.36 -9.11 4.22
CA GLU A 129 13.67 -9.71 3.96
C GLU A 129 13.76 -10.35 2.58
N LEU A 130 12.72 -11.09 2.17
CA LEU A 130 12.64 -11.68 0.84
C LEU A 130 12.64 -10.60 -0.24
N ILE A 131 11.73 -9.62 -0.14
CA ILE A 131 11.61 -8.55 -1.14
C ILE A 131 12.89 -7.72 -1.23
N ASP A 132 13.54 -7.40 -0.11
CA ASP A 132 14.80 -6.67 -0.10
C ASP A 132 15.91 -7.44 -0.82
N ASP A 133 16.12 -8.72 -0.52
CA ASP A 133 17.18 -9.51 -1.15
C ASP A 133 16.91 -9.75 -2.65
N ILE A 134 15.68 -10.12 -3.03
CA ILE A 134 15.36 -10.38 -4.45
C ILE A 134 15.36 -9.10 -5.30
N SER A 135 15.09 -7.93 -4.70
CA SER A 135 15.15 -6.64 -5.40
C SER A 135 16.53 -6.31 -5.95
N ARG A 136 17.58 -6.94 -5.39
CA ARG A 136 18.98 -6.78 -5.82
C ARG A 136 19.29 -7.58 -7.07
N ILE A 137 18.46 -8.57 -7.42
CA ILE A 137 18.60 -9.36 -8.64
C ILE A 137 17.89 -8.62 -9.79
N VAL A 138 18.67 -7.89 -10.59
CA VAL A 138 18.13 -7.05 -11.66
C VAL A 138 17.49 -7.89 -12.76
N GLY A 139 16.19 -7.65 -13.00
CA GLY A 139 15.42 -8.33 -14.04
C GLY A 139 14.81 -9.65 -13.59
N LEU A 140 14.82 -9.94 -12.29
CA LEU A 140 14.17 -11.13 -11.74
C LEU A 140 12.67 -11.11 -12.05
N PRO A 141 12.15 -12.17 -12.70
CA PRO A 141 10.73 -12.29 -12.98
C PRO A 141 9.96 -12.65 -11.70
N VAL A 142 8.97 -11.84 -11.36
CA VAL A 142 8.09 -12.03 -10.21
C VAL A 142 6.63 -11.90 -10.63
N MET A 143 5.75 -12.55 -9.89
CA MET A 143 4.30 -12.36 -9.95
C MET A 143 3.73 -12.65 -8.57
N TYR A 144 2.58 -12.09 -8.23
CA TYR A 144 1.88 -12.44 -7.01
C TYR A 144 0.39 -12.25 -7.16
N ARG A 145 -0.33 -12.87 -6.24
CA ARG A 145 -1.75 -12.69 -6.05
C ARG A 145 -2.01 -12.20 -4.64
N THR A 146 -2.90 -11.24 -4.51
CA THR A 146 -3.45 -10.78 -3.24
C THR A 146 -4.74 -11.51 -2.92
N LEU A 147 -5.13 -11.52 -1.65
CA LEU A 147 -6.40 -12.09 -1.19
C LEU A 147 -7.64 -11.48 -1.90
N PHE A 148 -7.50 -10.27 -2.45
CA PHE A 148 -8.56 -9.52 -3.12
C PHE A 148 -8.64 -9.78 -4.63
N ASP A 149 -7.64 -10.45 -5.22
CA ASP A 149 -7.64 -10.70 -6.66
C ASP A 149 -8.59 -11.84 -7.02
N GLU A 150 -9.47 -11.57 -7.98
CA GLU A 150 -10.44 -12.53 -8.50
C GLU A 150 -9.78 -13.56 -9.45
N GLN A 151 -8.69 -13.18 -10.11
CA GLN A 151 -7.98 -13.98 -11.10
C GLN A 151 -6.47 -13.93 -10.84
N ASP A 152 -5.79 -15.00 -11.23
CA ASP A 152 -4.33 -15.05 -11.18
C ASP A 152 -3.73 -14.15 -12.29
N PRO A 153 -2.59 -13.51 -12.05
CA PRO A 153 -1.89 -12.77 -13.10
C PRO A 153 -1.41 -13.69 -14.22
N ASP A 154 -1.50 -13.23 -15.46
CA ASP A 154 -1.10 -14.01 -16.65
C ASP A 154 0.41 -13.96 -16.94
N ASP A 155 1.09 -12.87 -16.56
CA ASP A 155 2.47 -12.60 -16.95
C ASP A 155 3.38 -12.29 -15.76
N TYR A 156 4.67 -12.58 -15.90
CA TYR A 156 5.71 -12.13 -14.96
C TYR A 156 6.11 -10.68 -15.26
N TRP A 157 6.44 -9.93 -14.20
CA TRP A 157 7.06 -8.60 -14.28
C TRP A 157 8.32 -8.55 -13.42
N THR A 158 8.85 -7.36 -13.16
CA THR A 158 10.04 -7.18 -12.32
C THR A 158 9.71 -6.31 -11.12
N ILE A 159 10.37 -6.50 -9.98
CA ILE A 159 10.18 -5.66 -8.78
C ILE A 159 10.31 -4.16 -9.09
N LYS A 160 11.28 -3.78 -9.94
CA LYS A 160 11.47 -2.36 -10.33
C LYS A 160 10.31 -1.81 -11.16
N GLY A 161 9.63 -2.66 -11.92
CA GLY A 161 8.45 -2.30 -12.70
C GLY A 161 7.16 -2.34 -11.90
N ASP A 162 7.21 -2.79 -10.65
CA ASP A 162 6.04 -2.89 -9.77
C ASP A 162 5.98 -1.68 -8.83
N GLU A 163 4.99 -0.80 -9.08
CA GLU A 163 4.77 0.40 -8.26
C GLU A 163 4.04 0.10 -6.93
N SER A 164 3.50 -1.12 -6.77
CA SER A 164 2.63 -1.51 -5.67
C SER A 164 3.34 -2.34 -4.62
N ILE A 165 4.19 -3.29 -5.00
CA ILE A 165 4.78 -4.27 -4.08
C ILE A 165 5.58 -3.62 -2.96
N LEU A 166 6.32 -2.54 -3.23
CA LEU A 166 7.11 -1.85 -2.21
C LEU A 166 6.24 -1.13 -1.17
N PRO A 167 5.25 -0.28 -1.54
CA PRO A 167 4.41 0.40 -0.56
C PRO A 167 3.24 -0.42 0.00
N MET A 168 2.86 -1.55 -0.61
CA MET A 168 1.71 -2.37 -0.19
C MET A 168 1.92 -3.07 1.17
N ASP A 169 0.82 -3.37 1.88
CA ASP A 169 0.81 -4.31 3.01
C ASP A 169 0.99 -5.76 2.52
N LYS A 170 2.09 -6.41 2.92
CA LYS A 170 2.47 -7.75 2.44
C LYS A 170 1.62 -8.84 3.05
N ALA A 171 0.93 -8.54 4.16
CA ALA A 171 -0.06 -9.45 4.71
C ALA A 171 -1.30 -9.60 3.80
N LEU A 172 -1.38 -8.87 2.68
CA LEU A 172 -2.40 -9.09 1.64
C LEU A 172 -2.02 -10.16 0.62
N ILE A 173 -0.74 -10.53 0.54
CA ILE A 173 -0.25 -11.49 -0.46
C ILE A 173 -0.76 -12.89 -0.10
N GLU A 174 -1.52 -13.50 -1.00
CA GLU A 174 -1.95 -14.89 -0.90
C GLU A 174 -0.79 -15.82 -1.28
N TRP A 175 -0.20 -15.58 -2.45
CA TRP A 175 1.01 -16.27 -2.90
C TRP A 175 1.89 -15.35 -3.75
N PHE A 176 3.18 -15.65 -3.78
CA PHE A 176 4.22 -14.93 -4.52
C PHE A 176 5.06 -15.94 -5.29
N ARG A 177 5.24 -15.74 -6.60
CA ARG A 177 6.11 -16.59 -7.43
C ARG A 177 7.31 -15.85 -7.96
N ILE A 178 8.44 -16.55 -7.97
CA ILE A 178 9.71 -16.08 -8.51
C ILE A 178 10.12 -17.03 -9.63
N GLY A 179 10.22 -16.53 -10.86
CA GLY A 179 10.73 -17.30 -11.97
C GLY A 179 12.26 -17.38 -11.94
N CYS A 180 12.81 -18.50 -12.38
CA CYS A 180 14.25 -18.76 -12.23
C CYS A 180 15.11 -18.29 -13.41
N VAL A 181 14.50 -17.84 -14.51
CA VAL A 181 15.22 -17.46 -15.73
C VAL A 181 15.04 -15.99 -16.04
N ILE A 182 16.14 -15.25 -16.05
CA ILE A 182 16.17 -13.84 -16.46
C ILE A 182 16.46 -13.78 -17.96
N ARG A 183 15.56 -13.17 -18.72
CA ARG A 183 15.69 -12.97 -20.17
C ARG A 183 16.15 -11.55 -20.47
N LYS A 184 17.34 -11.39 -21.05
CA LYS A 184 17.86 -10.09 -21.51
C LYS A 184 17.86 -10.04 -23.03
N LYS A 185 17.18 -9.05 -23.60
CA LYS A 185 17.30 -8.73 -25.03
C LYS A 185 18.59 -7.97 -25.27
N LYS A 186 19.50 -8.55 -26.05
CA LYS A 186 20.67 -7.88 -26.57
C LYS A 186 20.27 -7.11 -27.81
N ASN A 187 20.29 -5.79 -27.74
CA ASN A 187 20.00 -4.94 -28.89
C ASN A 187 21.20 -4.95 -29.85
N ASN A 188 21.08 -5.72 -30.93
CA ASN A 188 22.09 -5.81 -32.00
C ASN A 188 21.91 -4.72 -33.09
N GLY A 189 21.14 -3.67 -32.80
CA GLY A 189 20.74 -2.63 -33.75
C GLY A 189 19.33 -2.84 -34.31
N ARG A 190 18.79 -1.82 -35.00
CA ARG A 190 17.38 -1.74 -35.41
C ARG A 190 16.97 -2.72 -36.53
N LEU A 191 17.94 -3.30 -37.22
CA LEU A 191 17.78 -4.13 -38.43
C LEU A 191 18.11 -5.62 -38.20
N ILE A 192 18.58 -6.00 -37.01
CA ILE A 192 18.92 -7.38 -36.65
C ILE A 192 18.02 -7.76 -35.48
N GLY A 193 17.43 -8.96 -35.52
CA GLY A 193 16.66 -9.51 -34.40
C GLY A 193 17.50 -9.50 -33.12
N SER A 194 16.89 -9.14 -32.00
CA SER A 194 17.57 -9.14 -30.71
C SER A 194 17.95 -10.57 -30.33
N ASP A 195 19.22 -10.82 -29.97
CA ASP A 195 19.56 -12.07 -29.31
C ASP A 195 18.95 -12.05 -27.90
N VAL A 196 18.34 -13.15 -27.48
CA VAL A 196 17.89 -13.32 -26.10
C VAL A 196 18.97 -14.10 -25.35
N ILE A 197 19.56 -13.46 -24.35
CA ILE A 197 20.45 -14.12 -23.40
C ILE A 197 19.60 -14.51 -22.20
N GLU A 198 19.57 -15.81 -21.91
CA GLU A 198 18.93 -16.36 -20.72
C GLU A 198 19.98 -16.58 -19.64
N HIS A 199 19.62 -16.25 -18.41
CA HIS A 199 20.46 -16.47 -17.23
C HIS A 199 19.62 -17.16 -16.15
N ASP A 200 20.00 -18.39 -15.82
CA ASP A 200 19.41 -19.16 -14.74
C ASP A 200 19.96 -18.67 -13.39
N VAL A 201 19.05 -18.31 -12.49
CA VAL A 201 19.31 -17.82 -11.14
C VAL A 201 18.63 -18.69 -10.07
N THR A 202 18.32 -19.95 -10.40
CA THR A 202 17.64 -20.90 -9.49
C THR A 202 18.38 -21.02 -8.16
N ASP A 203 19.70 -21.23 -8.21
CA ASP A 203 20.51 -21.40 -7.00
C ASP A 203 20.58 -20.11 -6.16
N ASP A 204 20.62 -18.93 -6.81
CA ASP A 204 20.60 -17.65 -6.10
C ASP A 204 19.28 -17.46 -5.34
N ILE A 205 18.15 -17.76 -5.97
CA ILE A 205 16.82 -17.67 -5.34
C ILE A 205 16.73 -18.66 -4.18
N LYS A 206 17.15 -19.92 -4.41
CA LYS A 206 17.13 -20.96 -3.38
C LYS A 206 17.97 -20.56 -2.16
N ASN A 207 19.16 -20.02 -2.38
CA ASN A 207 20.02 -19.54 -1.30
C ASN A 207 19.35 -18.41 -0.48
N ILE A 208 18.61 -17.50 -1.12
CA ILE A 208 17.84 -16.45 -0.42
C ILE A 208 16.71 -17.07 0.41
N LEU A 209 15.95 -18.02 -0.16
CA LEU A 209 14.86 -18.69 0.55
C LEU A 209 15.37 -19.48 1.76
N ASP A 210 16.49 -20.21 1.59
CA ASP A 210 17.12 -20.98 2.65
C ASP A 210 17.68 -20.07 3.76
N LYS A 211 18.35 -18.97 3.38
CA LYS A 211 18.88 -17.95 4.31
C LYS A 211 17.81 -17.44 5.29
N HIS A 212 16.60 -17.19 4.79
CA HIS A 212 15.49 -16.66 5.59
C HIS A 212 14.54 -17.75 6.11
N SER A 213 14.89 -19.03 5.89
CA SER A 213 14.06 -20.18 6.26
C SER A 213 12.61 -20.03 5.75
N ILE A 214 12.46 -19.65 4.47
CA ILE A 214 11.17 -19.43 3.83
C ILE A 214 10.72 -20.72 3.15
N SER A 215 9.57 -21.24 3.59
CA SER A 215 8.92 -22.39 2.96
C SER A 215 8.44 -22.04 1.56
N HIS A 216 8.68 -22.95 0.63
CA HIS A 216 8.36 -22.76 -0.78
C HIS A 216 8.05 -24.08 -1.47
N GLU A 217 7.35 -24.00 -2.60
CA GLU A 217 7.20 -25.09 -3.56
C GLU A 217 7.96 -24.75 -4.83
N TYR A 218 8.64 -25.73 -5.43
CA TYR A 218 9.33 -25.56 -6.70
C TYR A 218 8.60 -26.29 -7.81
N ASP A 219 8.16 -25.54 -8.83
CA ASP A 219 7.58 -26.09 -10.05
C ASP A 219 8.70 -26.29 -11.08
N GLN A 220 9.01 -27.55 -11.39
CA GLN A 220 10.05 -27.91 -12.34
C GLN A 220 9.67 -27.63 -13.80
N GLU A 221 8.38 -27.69 -14.14
CA GLU A 221 7.91 -27.48 -15.52
C GLU A 221 7.91 -25.99 -15.85
N VAL A 222 7.46 -25.16 -14.91
CA VAL A 222 7.43 -23.70 -15.05
C VAL A 222 8.80 -23.08 -14.73
N GLY A 223 9.62 -23.74 -13.91
CA GLY A 223 10.89 -23.20 -13.42
C GLY A 223 10.69 -22.01 -12.47
N SER A 224 9.84 -22.19 -11.45
CA SER A 224 9.52 -21.12 -10.50
C SER A 224 9.35 -21.62 -9.07
N PHE A 225 9.69 -20.74 -8.12
CA PHE A 225 9.43 -20.93 -6.70
C PHE A 225 8.13 -20.24 -6.31
N THR A 226 7.20 -20.95 -5.67
CA THR A 226 5.97 -20.41 -5.09
C THR A 226 6.12 -20.31 -3.57
N ILE A 227 5.93 -19.11 -3.03
CA ILE A 227 5.92 -18.79 -1.61
C ILE A 227 4.49 -18.43 -1.23
N TYR A 228 3.96 -19.08 -0.19
CA TYR A 228 2.59 -18.83 0.27
C TYR A 228 2.58 -17.84 1.44
N GLY A 229 1.81 -16.76 1.30
CA GLY A 229 1.37 -15.97 2.44
C GLY A 229 0.23 -16.66 3.18
N TYR A 230 -0.68 -17.25 2.41
CA TYR A 230 -1.81 -18.01 2.91
C TYR A 230 -2.06 -19.27 2.07
N ARG A 231 -2.49 -20.36 2.73
CA ARG A 231 -2.92 -21.61 2.09
C ARG A 231 -3.87 -22.40 2.98
#